data_AF-A0A1F5AQN6-F1
#
_entry.id   AF-A0A1F5AQN6-F1
#
_cell.length_a   1.000
_cell.length_b   1.000
_cell.length_c   1.000
_cell.angle_alpha   90.00
_cell.angle_beta   90.00
_cell.angle_gamma   90.00
#
_symmetry.space_group_name_H-M   'P 1'
#
loop_
_entity.id
_entity.type
_entity.pdbx_description
1 polymer ?
#
loop_
_entity_poly.entity_id
_entity_poly.type
_entity_poly.pdbx_seq_one_letter_code
_entity_poly.pdbx_strand_id
1 'polypeptide(L)' 'MVKNEETVRRLERSILRREKPDYLKNSRLVEAMYKEAVILGAFPLKDKLSGLDIDIKIARTINSVSKTP' A
#
# COMPACT_ATOMS: atom_id res chain seq x y z
N MET A 1 13.85 -7.40 -22.25
CA MET A 1 14.93 -7.74 -21.30
C MET A 1 16.02 -6.69 -21.40
N VAL A 2 16.43 -6.10 -20.27
CA VAL A 2 17.55 -5.16 -20.24
C VAL A 2 18.85 -5.94 -20.38
N LYS A 3 19.72 -5.56 -21.33
CA LYS A 3 20.96 -6.29 -21.64
C LYS A 3 22.07 -6.10 -20.60
N ASN A 4 22.08 -4.95 -19.91
CA ASN A 4 23.08 -4.63 -18.88
C ASN A 4 22.40 -3.87 -17.73
N GLU A 5 21.93 -4.65 -16.76
CA GLU A 5 21.17 -4.17 -15.61
C GLU A 5 21.97 -3.18 -14.74
N GLU A 6 23.27 -3.44 -14.54
CA GLU A 6 24.13 -2.62 -13.69
C GLU A 6 24.32 -1.21 -14.26
N THR A 7 24.50 -1.09 -15.58
CA THR A 7 24.64 0.21 -16.24
C THR A 7 23.37 1.04 -16.14
N VAL A 8 22.21 0.42 -16.31
CA VAL A 8 20.90 1.08 -16.13
C VAL A 8 20.72 1.54 -14.69
N ARG A 9 21.00 0.68 -13.71
CA ARG A 9 20.88 1.01 -12.29
C ARG A 9 21.80 2.16 -11.87
N ARG A 10 23.01 2.23 -12.44
CA ARG A 10 23.95 3.33 -12.21
C ARG A 10 23.44 4.64 -12.81
N LEU A 11 22.86 4.59 -14.01
CA LEU A 11 22.23 5.73 -14.66
C LEU A 11 21.05 6.26 -13.83
N GLU A 12 20.13 5.39 -13.42
CA GLU A 12 18.98 5.75 -12.59
C GLU A 12 19.40 6.44 -11.30
N ARG A 13 20.39 5.88 -10.58
CA ARG A 13 20.94 6.49 -9.36
C ARG A 13 21.54 7.88 -9.61
N SER A 14 22.21 8.06 -10.75
CA SER A 14 22.80 9.35 -11.13
C SER A 14 21.75 10.42 -11.43
N ILE A 15 20.61 10.02 -12.03
CA ILE A 15 19.49 10.90 -12.33
C ILE A 15 18.79 11.29 -11.02
N LEU A 16 18.48 10.31 -10.17
CA LEU A 16 17.83 10.52 -8.87
C LEU A 16 18.64 11.44 -7.94
N ARG A 17 19.98 11.42 -8.02
CA ARG A 17 20.84 12.33 -7.24
C ARG A 17 20.78 13.78 -7.71
N ARG A 18 20.38 14.04 -8.96
CA ARG A 18 20.33 15.37 -9.56
C ARG A 18 18.94 16.00 -9.46
N GLU A 19 17.89 15.18 -9.47
CA GLU A 19 16.52 15.64 -9.30
C GLU A 19 16.26 15.99 -7.83
N LYS A 20 15.81 17.23 -7.56
CA LYS A 20 15.30 17.56 -6.22
C LYS A 20 13.95 16.86 -6.03
N PRO A 21 13.69 16.25 -4.86
CA PRO A 21 12.40 15.65 -4.58
C PRO A 21 11.29 16.71 -4.64
N ASP A 22 10.30 16.50 -5.51
CA ASP A 22 9.06 17.28 -5.52
C ASP A 22 7.97 16.43 -4.86
N TYR A 23 7.57 16.85 -3.66
CA TYR A 23 6.56 16.14 -2.87
C TYR A 23 5.23 15.99 -3.61
N LEU A 24 4.75 17.04 -4.27
CA LEU A 24 3.45 17.01 -4.95
C LEU A 24 3.49 16.08 -6.15
N LYS A 25 4.56 16.16 -6.96
CA LYS A 25 4.77 15.27 -8.10
C LYS A 25 4.87 13.81 -7.63
N ASN A 26 5.65 13.54 -6.59
CA ASN A 26 5.87 12.20 -6.07
C ASN A 26 4.60 11.61 -5.45
N SER A 27 3.83 12.40 -4.71
CA SER A 27 2.56 11.97 -4.14
C SER A 27 1.56 11.60 -5.24
N ARG A 28 1.43 12.41 -6.30
CA ARG A 28 0.57 12.06 -7.45
C ARG A 28 0.99 10.76 -8.12
N LEU A 29 2.29 10.53 -8.26
CA LEU A 29 2.82 9.30 -8.85
C LEU A 29 2.46 8.07 -8.00
N VAL A 30 2.66 8.15 -6.68
CA VAL A 30 2.29 7.09 -5.74
C VAL A 30 0.79 6.78 -5.79
N GLU A 31 -0.06 7.81 -5.76
CA GLU A 31 -1.52 7.65 -5.86
C GLU A 31 -1.95 6.98 -7.17
N ALA A 32 -1.34 7.36 -8.30
CA ALA A 32 -1.62 6.75 -9.60
C ALA A 32 -1.19 5.28 -9.65
N MET A 33 0.01 4.97 -9.15
CA MET A 33 0.51 3.59 -9.07
C MET A 33 -0.35 2.73 -8.13
N TYR A 34 -0.82 3.31 -7.03
CA TYR A 34 -1.70 2.62 -6.09
C TYR A 34 -3.03 2.25 -6.75
N LYS A 35 -3.68 3.19 -7.44
CA LYS A 35 -4.91 2.93 -8.20
C LYS A 35 -4.75 1.81 -9.21
N GLU A 36 -3.67 1.86 -10.00
CA GLU A 36 -3.37 0.82 -10.99
C GLU A 36 -3.13 -0.54 -10.33
N ALA A 37 -2.35 -0.59 -9.25
CA ALA A 37 -2.07 -1.84 -8.55
C ALA A 37 -3.31 -2.45 -7.89
N VAL A 38 -4.29 -1.62 -7.49
CA VAL A 38 -5.62 -2.09 -7.05
C VAL A 38 -6.40 -2.67 -8.24
N ILE A 39 -6.44 -1.98 -9.39
CA ILE A 39 -7.12 -2.47 -10.61
C ILE A 39 -6.54 -3.80 -11.08
N LEU A 40 -5.21 -3.95 -11.03
CA LEU A 40 -4.49 -5.17 -11.38
C LEU A 40 -4.62 -6.29 -10.34
N GLY A 41 -5.28 -6.03 -9.20
CA GLY A 41 -5.42 -7.00 -8.11
C GLY A 41 -4.11 -7.35 -7.39
N ALA A 42 -3.04 -6.59 -7.64
CA ALA A 42 -1.76 -6.72 -6.94
C ALA A 42 -1.89 -6.29 -5.46
N PHE A 43 -2.77 -5.33 -5.19
CA PHE A 43 -3.23 -5.02 -3.84
C PHE A 43 -4.66 -5.54 -3.61
N PRO A 44 -5.00 -5.94 -2.38
CA PRO A 44 -6.35 -6.38 -2.07
C PRO A 44 -7.36 -5.27 -2.38
N LEU A 45 -8.30 -5.59 -3.29
CA LEU A 45 -9.45 -4.76 -3.65
C LEU A 45 -10.43 -4.57 -2.49
N LYS A 46 -10.41 -5.49 -1.51
CA LYS A 46 -11.30 -5.46 -0.37
C LYS A 46 -10.88 -4.32 0.56
N ASP A 47 -11.87 -3.50 0.93
CA ASP A 47 -11.77 -2.60 2.07
C ASP A 47 -11.16 -3.36 3.25
N LYS A 48 -10.03 -2.88 3.76
CA LYS A 48 -9.36 -3.51 4.91
C LYS A 48 -10.26 -3.50 6.15
N LEU A 49 -11.27 -2.62 6.17
CA LEU A 49 -12.28 -2.54 7.22
C LEU A 49 -13.52 -3.40 6.92
N SER A 50 -13.58 -4.10 5.79
CA SER A 50 -14.69 -5.01 5.51
C SER A 50 -14.69 -6.13 6.55
N GLY A 51 -15.77 -6.29 7.29
CA GLY A 51 -15.89 -7.27 8.38
C GLY A 51 -15.43 -6.76 9.74
N LEU A 52 -14.87 -5.55 9.85
CA LEU A 52 -14.53 -4.95 11.15
C LEU A 52 -15.77 -4.74 12.02
N ASP A 53 -16.91 -4.41 11.41
CA ASP A 53 -18.21 -4.30 12.07
C ASP A 53 -18.66 -5.64 12.69
N ILE A 54 -18.41 -6.75 11.97
CA ILE A 54 -18.67 -8.11 12.45
C ILE A 54 -17.72 -8.44 13.61
N ASP A 55 -16.44 -8.15 13.47
CA ASP A 55 -15.44 -8.40 14.52
C ASP A 55 -15.77 -7.61 15.81
N ILE A 56 -16.15 -6.34 15.68
CA ILE A 56 -16.61 -5.50 16.80
C ILE A 56 -17.85 -6.12 17.46
N LYS A 57 -18.81 -6.60 16.68
CA LYS A 57 -20.02 -7.25 17.20
C LYS A 57 -19.69 -8.52 17.98
N ILE A 58 -18.83 -9.38 17.44
CA ILE A 58 -18.38 -10.61 18.09
C ILE A 58 -17.64 -10.27 19.40
N ALA A 59 -16.70 -9.34 19.37
CA ALA A 59 -15.96 -8.91 20.55
C ALA A 59 -16.88 -8.36 21.65
N ARG A 60 -17.89 -7.56 21.29
CA ARG A 60 -18.91 -7.09 22.24
C ARG A 60 -19.69 -8.23 22.86
N THR A 61 -20.12 -9.21 22.07
CA THR A 61 -20.85 -10.37 22.57
C THR A 61 -19.99 -11.19 23.52
N ILE A 62 -18.73 -11.51 23.17
CA ILE A 62 -17.81 -12.25 24.03
C ILE A 62 -17.57 -11.52 25.36
N ASN A 63 -17.28 -10.22 25.32
CA ASN A 63 -17.05 -9.42 26.53
C ASN A 63 -18.32 -9.25 27.39
N SER A 64 -19.50 -9.37 26.80
CA SER A 64 -20.77 -9.31 27.54
C SER A 64 -21.08 -10.60 28.31
N VAL A 65 -20.54 -11.74 27.86
CA VAL A 65 -20.72 -13.04 28.50
C VAL A 65 -19.52 -13.48 29.35
N SER A 66 -18.37 -12.80 29.24
CA SER A 66 -17.15 -13.12 29.98
C SER A 66 -17.16 -12.68 31.45
N LYS A 67 -18.32 -12.36 32.04
CA LYS A 67 -18.45 -12.26 33.50
C LYS A 67 -18.59 -13.66 34.09
N THR A 68 -17.46 -14.32 34.27
CA THR A 68 -17.33 -15.39 35.26
C THR A 68 -17.17 -14.72 36.64
N PRO A 69 -17.83 -15.21 37.71
CA PRO A 69 -17.51 -14.85 39.10
C PRO A 69 -16.03 -15.06 39.43
#